data_AF-U6LH58-F1
#
_entry.id   AF-U6LH58-F1
#
_cell.length_a   1.000
_cell.length_b   1.000
_cell.length_c   1.000
_cell.angle_alpha   90.00
_cell.angle_beta   90.00
_cell.angle_gamma   90.00
#
_symmetry.space_group_name_H-M   'P 1'
#
loop_
_entity.id
_entity.type
_entity.pdbx_description
1 polymer ?
#
loop_
_entity_poly.entity_id
_entity_poly.type
_entity_poly.pdbx_seq_one_letter_code
_entity_poly.pdbx_strand_id
1 'polypeptide(L)'
;MVRSLQRTQQQESRGQTQQGRQQRHHLAQDQRKQYLRTEVHHQQDQNHQNLLVQQQEGQEDWQRHGLQQHDQQRQQLQEPQPCFAAPRVHVKFLGGKRERGLVASEPIEASEVIYTEESPLLAVQHEFSRLCGLTCSNCLRFVGSLKDCIRHVLIQGGRHELVADLSLLPDSFIQKTGLSLGPVVPCGETGCPAVYCSQECYEHARRDTIHRMVCVEAADRKAWLKFLSHARRHHDGLVMAGACVAQVVFEVLFKGRQFPEALRRFRQFYSAPWESLAPDSSVSGGPAGSLGGPRTDTAEGRRSLLLESLELLKRVLDPIISCSGDPELRDTLGSLFQLDLYSRLLGTFSLVCLDVEFPHPLNRRLVDLQRTLFLLRYRREEIPEGLCGVPLEVLAPSGVCQRPSLRLQDVSAEDEQHAFLLRKFLKEVHAITRWDDDDAGPEEPGSPEASADPSVYTWGAPLLPFIGWGLFRLGSMTNHSCWPNAEADFPLHSTALEVRALRPIDMEEEVTVSYIDEALPLHQRRQILQKHYGFTCTCPRCVVEAAEALLVVMRAPECSDGAKLEELVARRTGLPLAVVTEVRQYSRRLHKP
;
A
#
# COMPACT_ATOMS: atom_id res chain seq x y z
N MET A 1 31.04 -38.15 -5.64
CA MET A 1 31.05 -36.75 -5.15
C MET A 1 30.57 -35.73 -6.21
N VAL A 2 29.70 -36.13 -7.16
CA VAL A 2 29.08 -35.23 -8.17
C VAL A 2 27.60 -35.62 -8.41
N ARG A 3 26.89 -36.11 -7.38
CA ARG A 3 25.47 -36.51 -7.49
C ARG A 3 24.57 -36.04 -6.34
N SER A 4 25.04 -35.14 -5.48
CA SER A 4 24.26 -34.59 -4.35
C SER A 4 23.90 -33.10 -4.47
N LEU A 5 24.24 -32.44 -5.59
CA LEU A 5 24.01 -31.01 -5.81
C LEU A 5 22.81 -30.68 -6.71
N GLN A 6 22.11 -31.68 -7.26
CA GLN A 6 20.95 -31.47 -8.16
C GLN A 6 19.59 -31.74 -7.52
N ARG A 7 19.54 -32.14 -6.23
CA ARG A 7 18.26 -32.29 -5.49
C ARG A 7 17.89 -31.07 -4.65
N THR A 8 18.77 -30.08 -4.54
CA THR A 8 18.58 -28.90 -3.67
C THR A 8 17.83 -27.76 -4.37
N GLN A 9 17.88 -27.67 -5.71
CA GLN A 9 17.20 -26.59 -6.47
C GLN A 9 15.71 -26.81 -6.75
N GLN A 10 15.16 -28.00 -6.50
CA GLN A 10 13.72 -28.27 -6.67
C GLN A 10 12.90 -28.22 -5.36
N GLN A 11 13.54 -27.98 -4.21
CA GLN A 11 12.85 -27.81 -2.92
C GLN A 11 12.77 -26.36 -2.43
N GLU A 12 13.45 -25.40 -3.07
CA GLU A 12 13.43 -23.96 -2.72
C GLU A 12 12.11 -23.24 -3.09
N SER A 13 11.14 -23.92 -3.74
CA SER A 13 9.86 -23.33 -4.13
C SER A 13 8.68 -23.64 -3.20
N ARG A 14 8.91 -24.31 -2.06
CA ARG A 14 7.84 -24.71 -1.13
C ARG A 14 7.94 -24.15 0.30
N GLY A 15 8.85 -23.21 0.55
CA GLY A 15 9.08 -22.61 1.88
C GLY A 15 8.82 -21.11 2.00
N GLN A 16 8.40 -20.40 0.94
CA GLN A 16 8.25 -18.95 0.99
C GLN A 16 6.97 -18.54 1.74
N THR A 17 7.11 -18.11 2.98
CA THR A 17 6.05 -17.44 3.73
C THR A 17 5.64 -16.14 3.02
N GLN A 18 4.38 -15.73 3.21
CA GLN A 18 3.79 -14.50 2.67
C GLN A 18 4.63 -13.24 3.01
N GLN A 19 5.39 -13.30 4.10
CA GLN A 19 6.40 -12.32 4.55
C GLN A 19 7.58 -12.14 3.57
N GLY A 20 8.01 -13.17 2.85
CA GLY A 20 9.11 -13.08 1.87
C GLY A 20 8.75 -12.34 0.57
N ARG A 21 7.45 -12.14 0.30
CA ARG A 21 6.97 -11.31 -0.83
C ARG A 21 6.91 -9.82 -0.49
N GLN A 22 6.58 -9.48 0.75
CA GLN A 22 6.58 -8.08 1.24
C GLN A 22 8.01 -7.49 1.26
N GLN A 23 9.03 -8.33 1.43
CA GLN A 23 10.42 -7.90 1.66
C GLN A 23 11.21 -7.53 0.39
N ARG A 24 10.91 -8.11 -0.77
CA ARG A 24 11.54 -7.68 -2.04
C ARG A 24 11.15 -6.25 -2.43
N HIS A 25 10.06 -5.73 -1.87
CA HIS A 25 9.54 -4.39 -2.19
C HIS A 25 10.18 -3.26 -1.36
N HIS A 26 10.52 -3.49 -0.09
CA HIS A 26 11.10 -2.45 0.78
C HIS A 26 12.57 -2.09 0.45
N LEU A 27 13.41 -3.06 0.10
CA LEU A 27 14.78 -2.76 -0.38
C LEU A 27 14.77 -2.13 -1.78
N ALA A 28 13.84 -2.54 -2.63
CA ALA A 28 13.65 -1.95 -3.95
C ALA A 28 13.12 -0.52 -3.87
N GLN A 29 12.32 -0.16 -2.83
CA GLN A 29 11.69 1.17 -2.64
C GLN A 29 12.65 2.36 -2.49
N ASP A 30 13.91 2.13 -2.09
CA ASP A 30 14.89 3.20 -1.94
C ASP A 30 15.76 3.41 -3.20
N GLN A 31 16.03 2.34 -3.96
CA GLN A 31 16.57 2.43 -5.33
C GLN A 31 15.49 2.93 -6.33
N ARG A 32 14.21 2.63 -6.05
CA ARG A 32 12.97 3.04 -6.75
C ARG A 32 12.70 4.53 -6.84
N LYS A 33 13.15 5.32 -5.86
CA LYS A 33 12.88 6.77 -5.79
C LYS A 33 13.66 7.57 -6.83
N GLN A 34 14.70 6.98 -7.44
CA GLN A 34 15.65 7.68 -8.30
C GLN A 34 15.48 7.36 -9.80
N TYR A 35 15.00 6.15 -10.16
CA TYR A 35 15.01 5.65 -11.55
C TYR A 35 13.79 6.09 -12.40
N LEU A 36 12.60 6.23 -11.80
CA LEU A 36 11.34 6.55 -12.51
C LEU A 36 11.21 8.02 -12.98
N ARG A 37 12.20 8.88 -12.70
CA ARG A 37 12.18 10.30 -13.09
C ARG A 37 12.52 10.55 -14.57
N THR A 38 13.00 9.56 -15.31
CA THR A 38 13.64 9.80 -16.62
C THR A 38 12.83 9.31 -17.83
N GLU A 39 12.07 8.21 -17.75
CA GLU A 39 11.50 7.58 -18.96
C GLU A 39 9.98 7.77 -19.15
N VAL A 40 9.18 7.91 -18.08
CA VAL A 40 7.73 8.18 -18.19
C VAL A 40 7.44 9.61 -18.68
N HIS A 41 8.42 10.51 -18.58
CA HIS A 41 8.27 11.94 -18.87
C HIS A 41 8.24 12.30 -20.36
N HIS A 42 8.72 11.45 -21.28
CA HIS A 42 8.77 11.83 -22.69
C HIS A 42 7.43 11.64 -23.45
N GLN A 43 6.49 10.86 -22.90
CA GLN A 43 5.22 10.53 -23.59
C GLN A 43 3.98 11.29 -23.07
N GLN A 44 3.98 11.77 -21.82
CA GLN A 44 2.83 12.48 -21.25
C GLN A 44 2.68 13.93 -21.76
N ASP A 45 3.76 14.55 -22.25
CA ASP A 45 3.74 15.92 -22.77
C ASP A 45 3.04 16.03 -24.14
N GLN A 46 2.96 14.94 -24.92
CA GLN A 46 2.35 14.97 -26.26
C GLN A 46 0.82 14.78 -26.22
N ASN A 47 0.28 14.10 -25.20
CA ASN A 47 -1.15 13.77 -25.13
C ASN A 47 -2.02 14.88 -24.50
N HIS A 48 -1.43 15.85 -23.80
CA HIS A 48 -2.18 16.92 -23.13
C HIS A 48 -2.65 18.04 -24.07
N GLN A 49 -2.09 18.14 -25.29
CA GLN A 49 -2.43 19.18 -26.27
C GLN A 49 -3.64 18.83 -27.15
N ASN A 50 -4.06 17.56 -27.25
CA ASN A 50 -5.08 17.13 -28.22
C ASN A 50 -6.51 17.03 -27.68
N LEU A 51 -6.76 17.35 -26.40
CA LEU A 51 -8.09 17.20 -25.77
C LEU A 51 -8.83 18.52 -25.52
N LEU A 52 -8.42 19.60 -26.19
CA LEU A 52 -9.03 20.93 -26.11
C LEU A 52 -9.75 21.33 -27.40
N VAL A 53 -10.68 20.51 -27.89
CA VAL A 53 -11.70 20.95 -28.87
C VAL A 53 -12.99 20.17 -28.66
N GLN A 54 -13.91 20.67 -27.82
CA GLN A 54 -15.36 20.78 -28.11
C GLN A 54 -16.14 21.38 -26.93
N GLN A 55 -16.99 22.33 -27.29
CA GLN A 55 -17.71 23.36 -26.51
C GLN A 55 -18.92 22.83 -25.71
N GLN A 56 -19.27 23.47 -24.56
CA GLN A 56 -20.43 24.36 -24.28
C GLN A 56 -21.81 23.67 -24.46
N GLU A 57 -22.77 23.69 -23.52
CA GLU A 57 -23.48 24.81 -22.88
C GLU A 57 -24.38 24.25 -21.75
N GLY A 58 -24.84 25.09 -20.79
CA GLY A 58 -26.01 24.79 -19.94
C GLY A 58 -25.80 24.85 -18.43
N GLN A 59 -25.70 26.06 -17.87
CA GLN A 59 -25.83 26.37 -16.45
C GLN A 59 -27.21 26.99 -16.16
N GLU A 60 -27.58 26.95 -14.88
CA GLU A 60 -28.67 27.66 -14.17
C GLU A 60 -29.86 26.77 -13.78
N ASP A 61 -30.03 26.57 -12.46
CA ASP A 61 -31.31 26.66 -11.71
C ASP A 61 -31.36 25.81 -10.40
N TRP A 62 -30.45 26.03 -9.43
CA TRP A 62 -30.48 25.27 -8.14
C TRP A 62 -30.30 26.08 -6.85
N GLN A 63 -30.38 27.41 -6.89
CA GLN A 63 -30.05 28.26 -5.73
C GLN A 63 -31.12 28.39 -4.62
N ARG A 64 -32.23 27.64 -4.63
CA ARG A 64 -33.34 27.90 -3.66
C ARG A 64 -33.88 26.75 -2.82
N HIS A 65 -33.44 25.51 -3.02
CA HIS A 65 -34.05 24.36 -2.31
C HIS A 65 -33.15 23.65 -1.28
N GLY A 66 -31.86 23.97 -1.20
CA GLY A 66 -30.88 23.22 -0.38
C GLY A 66 -30.86 23.52 1.12
N LEU A 67 -31.47 24.62 1.58
CA LEU A 67 -31.30 25.10 2.97
C LEU A 67 -32.39 24.60 3.95
N GLN A 68 -33.53 24.10 3.48
CA GLN A 68 -34.63 23.64 4.35
C GLN A 68 -34.62 22.14 4.65
N GLN A 69 -33.95 21.32 3.82
CA GLN A 69 -33.85 19.87 4.06
C GLN A 69 -32.80 19.51 5.14
N HIS A 70 -31.95 20.48 5.52
CA HIS A 70 -30.79 20.29 6.38
C HIS A 70 -31.14 20.08 7.87
N ASP A 71 -32.27 20.61 8.35
CA ASP A 71 -32.65 20.47 9.77
C ASP A 71 -33.44 19.19 10.07
N GLN A 72 -34.14 18.60 9.10
CA GLN A 72 -34.84 17.32 9.29
C GLN A 72 -33.88 16.13 9.31
N GLN A 73 -32.75 16.20 8.61
CA GLN A 73 -31.78 15.10 8.52
C GLN A 73 -30.81 15.03 9.70
N ARG A 74 -30.68 16.11 10.50
CA ARG A 74 -29.88 16.10 11.74
C ARG A 74 -30.44 15.22 12.85
N GLN A 75 -31.72 14.88 12.81
CA GLN A 75 -32.36 14.04 13.83
C GLN A 75 -32.35 12.53 13.50
N GLN A 76 -31.86 12.12 12.32
CA GLN A 76 -31.88 10.72 11.87
C GLN A 76 -30.51 10.03 11.81
N LEU A 77 -29.41 10.69 12.21
CA LEU A 77 -28.07 10.09 12.28
C LEU A 77 -27.80 9.38 13.62
N GLN A 78 -28.68 8.46 14.01
CA GLN A 78 -28.40 7.44 15.02
C GLN A 78 -28.90 6.09 14.51
N GLU A 79 -28.28 5.59 13.43
CA GLU A 79 -28.33 4.16 13.14
C GLU A 79 -27.15 3.46 13.84
N PRO A 80 -27.37 2.27 14.42
CA PRO A 80 -26.39 1.62 15.28
C PRO A 80 -25.20 1.14 14.44
N GLN A 81 -24.00 1.61 14.79
CA GLN A 81 -22.76 1.04 14.28
C GLN A 81 -22.69 -0.46 14.63
N PRO A 82 -22.10 -1.31 13.78
CA PRO A 82 -21.82 -2.68 14.16
C PRO A 82 -20.98 -2.68 15.44
N CYS A 83 -21.40 -3.45 16.45
CA CYS A 83 -20.76 -3.47 17.75
C CYS A 83 -19.41 -4.20 17.65
N PHE A 84 -18.35 -3.45 17.35
CA PHE A 84 -16.98 -3.93 17.47
C PHE A 84 -16.52 -3.78 18.92
N ALA A 85 -15.87 -4.82 19.43
CA ALA A 85 -15.27 -4.77 20.76
C ALA A 85 -14.28 -3.61 20.84
N ALA A 86 -14.26 -2.91 21.98
CA ALA A 86 -13.27 -1.87 22.23
C ALA A 86 -11.85 -2.42 22.01
N PRO A 87 -10.90 -1.60 21.52
CA PRO A 87 -9.54 -2.07 21.29
C PRO A 87 -8.95 -2.61 22.60
N ARG A 88 -8.30 -3.78 22.53
CA ARG A 88 -7.66 -4.46 23.68
C ARG A 88 -6.31 -3.84 24.04
N VAL A 89 -6.13 -2.56 23.69
CA VAL A 89 -4.90 -1.80 23.83
C VAL A 89 -5.20 -0.35 24.20
N HIS A 90 -4.24 0.29 24.86
CA HIS A 90 -4.26 1.72 25.09
C HIS A 90 -2.87 2.35 24.87
N VAL A 91 -2.84 3.65 24.59
CA VAL A 91 -1.59 4.40 24.40
C VAL A 91 -1.00 4.73 25.76
N LYS A 92 0.28 4.40 25.99
CA LYS A 92 1.02 4.67 27.22
C LYS A 92 2.32 5.41 26.91
N PHE A 93 2.74 6.28 27.84
CA PHE A 93 4.06 6.93 27.79
C PHE A 93 5.11 5.97 28.33
N LEU A 94 6.09 5.58 27.52
CA LEU A 94 7.07 4.53 27.86
C LEU A 94 8.41 5.08 28.38
N GLY A 95 8.62 6.39 28.31
CA GLY A 95 9.82 7.07 28.83
C GLY A 95 11.06 7.01 27.92
N GLY A 96 12.05 7.85 28.22
CA GLY A 96 13.31 7.92 27.47
C GLY A 96 13.15 8.48 26.05
N LYS A 97 13.81 7.85 25.06
CA LYS A 97 13.69 8.20 23.63
C LYS A 97 12.38 7.67 22.99
N ARG A 98 11.60 6.84 23.69
CA ARG A 98 10.31 6.30 23.24
C ARG A 98 9.19 7.06 23.93
N GLU A 99 8.65 8.06 23.26
CA GLU A 99 7.64 8.93 23.87
C GLU A 99 6.33 8.18 24.14
N ARG A 100 5.84 7.36 23.20
CA ARG A 100 4.57 6.63 23.33
C ARG A 100 4.66 5.24 22.72
N GLY A 101 3.80 4.33 23.18
CA GLY A 101 3.58 3.02 22.57
C GLY A 101 2.18 2.48 22.91
N LEU A 102 1.76 1.44 22.20
CA LEU A 102 0.57 0.67 22.55
C LEU A 102 0.93 -0.41 23.55
N VAL A 103 0.11 -0.56 24.59
CA VAL A 103 0.21 -1.65 25.55
C VAL A 103 -1.10 -2.40 25.64
N ALA A 104 -1.03 -3.71 25.87
CA ALA A 104 -2.21 -4.55 26.03
C ALA A 104 -2.96 -4.18 27.32
N SER A 105 -4.29 -4.02 27.23
CA SER A 105 -5.14 -3.74 28.40
C SER A 105 -5.54 -4.99 29.19
N GLU A 106 -5.31 -6.17 28.59
CA GLU A 106 -5.60 -7.50 29.14
C GLU A 106 -4.68 -8.52 28.46
N PRO A 107 -4.55 -9.75 28.98
CA PRO A 107 -3.82 -10.82 28.30
C PRO A 107 -4.44 -11.14 26.93
N ILE A 108 -3.60 -11.38 25.94
CA ILE A 108 -3.99 -11.69 24.55
C ILE A 108 -3.31 -12.98 24.12
N GLU A 109 -4.08 -13.92 23.59
CA GLU A 109 -3.56 -15.20 23.10
C GLU A 109 -2.98 -15.06 21.69
N ALA A 110 -2.12 -16.01 21.31
CA ALA A 110 -1.55 -16.03 19.96
C ALA A 110 -2.66 -16.12 18.89
N SER A 111 -2.46 -15.42 17.77
CA SER A 111 -3.37 -15.31 16.61
C SER A 111 -4.69 -14.55 16.86
N GLU A 112 -4.95 -14.08 18.09
CA GLU A 112 -6.10 -13.22 18.36
C GLU A 112 -5.93 -11.84 17.70
N VAL A 113 -7.06 -11.25 17.32
CA VAL A 113 -7.11 -9.84 16.91
C VAL A 113 -6.94 -8.96 18.14
N ILE A 114 -5.94 -8.08 18.10
CA ILE A 114 -5.68 -7.08 19.13
C ILE A 114 -6.65 -5.91 18.95
N TYR A 115 -6.71 -5.39 17.72
CA TYR A 115 -7.68 -4.37 17.31
C TYR A 115 -7.83 -4.34 15.78
N THR A 116 -8.94 -3.74 15.33
CA THR A 116 -9.19 -3.40 13.93
C THR A 116 -9.45 -1.90 13.84
N GLU A 117 -8.71 -1.20 12.99
CA GLU A 117 -9.02 0.16 12.58
C GLU A 117 -9.69 0.12 11.21
N GLU A 118 -11.02 0.21 11.20
CA GLU A 118 -11.84 0.08 9.98
C GLU A 118 -11.53 1.16 8.94
N SER A 119 -11.12 2.33 9.38
CA SER A 119 -10.85 3.47 8.49
C SER A 119 -9.65 4.27 8.99
N PRO A 120 -8.66 4.51 8.13
CA PRO A 120 -7.57 5.43 8.45
C PRO A 120 -8.11 6.85 8.66
N LEU A 121 -7.35 7.68 9.38
CA LEU A 121 -7.62 9.12 9.45
C LEU A 121 -7.49 9.78 8.07
N LEU A 122 -6.57 9.25 7.26
CA LEU A 122 -6.36 9.65 5.88
C LEU A 122 -5.63 8.50 5.17
N ALA A 123 -6.04 8.17 3.94
CA ALA A 123 -5.27 7.28 3.08
C ALA A 123 -5.30 7.73 1.63
N VAL A 124 -4.23 7.43 0.90
CA VAL A 124 -4.09 7.72 -0.52
C VAL A 124 -3.52 6.50 -1.24
N GLN A 125 -3.93 6.31 -2.48
CA GLN A 125 -3.30 5.36 -3.39
C GLN A 125 -1.96 5.93 -3.88
N HIS A 126 -0.91 5.10 -3.88
CA HIS A 126 0.39 5.44 -4.44
C HIS A 126 0.31 5.55 -5.98
N GLU A 127 1.12 6.41 -6.60
CA GLU A 127 1.00 6.70 -8.03
C GLU A 127 1.19 5.44 -8.91
N PHE A 128 2.15 4.60 -8.57
CA PHE A 128 2.34 3.30 -9.22
C PHE A 128 1.08 2.42 -9.15
N SER A 129 0.44 2.30 -7.98
CA SER A 129 -0.79 1.52 -7.85
C SER A 129 -1.93 2.13 -8.68
N ARG A 130 -1.97 3.47 -8.79
CA ARG A 130 -2.95 4.17 -9.64
C ARG A 130 -2.76 3.85 -11.11
N LEU A 131 -1.53 3.64 -11.59
CA LEU A 131 -1.27 3.19 -12.96
C LEU A 131 -1.75 1.75 -13.18
N CYS A 132 -1.53 0.89 -12.19
CA CYS A 132 -1.73 -0.55 -12.31
C CYS A 132 -3.13 -1.04 -11.91
N GLY A 133 -3.95 -0.18 -11.30
CA GLY A 133 -5.20 -0.56 -10.66
C GLY A 133 -6.24 0.53 -10.63
N LEU A 134 -7.45 0.20 -11.09
CA LEU A 134 -8.62 1.06 -10.99
C LEU A 134 -9.27 0.89 -9.62
N THR A 135 -9.26 1.95 -8.80
CA THR A 135 -9.77 1.93 -7.42
C THR A 135 -10.83 3.00 -7.18
N CYS A 136 -11.67 2.74 -6.17
CA CYS A 136 -12.67 3.69 -5.73
C CYS A 136 -12.00 4.92 -5.10
N SER A 137 -12.34 6.10 -5.58
CA SER A 137 -11.83 7.38 -5.04
C SER A 137 -12.33 7.71 -3.63
N ASN A 138 -13.26 6.92 -3.08
CA ASN A 138 -13.78 7.06 -1.72
C ASN A 138 -13.18 6.04 -0.75
N CYS A 139 -13.28 4.73 -1.05
CA CYS A 139 -12.86 3.66 -0.15
C CYS A 139 -11.59 2.91 -0.56
N LEU A 140 -10.96 3.29 -1.68
CA LEU A 140 -9.71 2.71 -2.22
C LEU A 140 -9.75 1.22 -2.59
N ARG A 141 -10.91 0.55 -2.50
CA ARG A 141 -11.09 -0.81 -3.04
C ARG A 141 -10.99 -0.81 -4.56
N PHE A 142 -10.50 -1.91 -5.13
CA PHE A 142 -10.55 -2.15 -6.58
C PHE A 142 -11.98 -2.14 -7.11
N VAL A 143 -12.18 -1.59 -8.32
CA VAL A 143 -13.51 -1.45 -8.95
C VAL A 143 -13.51 -1.93 -10.39
N GLY A 144 -14.71 -2.27 -10.87
CA GLY A 144 -14.94 -2.66 -12.25
C GLY A 144 -14.61 -4.12 -12.54
N SER A 145 -14.58 -4.43 -13.83
CA SER A 145 -14.22 -5.74 -14.35
C SER A 145 -12.75 -5.85 -14.70
N LEU A 146 -12.25 -7.07 -14.89
CA LEU A 146 -10.88 -7.27 -15.39
C LEU A 146 -10.65 -6.53 -16.71
N LYS A 147 -11.67 -6.49 -17.56
CA LYS A 147 -11.65 -5.76 -18.84
C LYS A 147 -11.48 -4.26 -18.61
N ASP A 148 -12.10 -3.70 -17.57
CA ASP A 148 -11.91 -2.29 -17.18
C ASP A 148 -10.51 -2.04 -16.61
N CYS A 149 -9.99 -2.97 -15.78
CA CYS A 149 -8.63 -2.89 -15.27
C CYS A 149 -7.60 -2.93 -16.41
N ILE A 150 -7.74 -3.85 -17.37
CA ILE A 150 -6.86 -3.94 -18.55
C ILE A 150 -6.96 -2.64 -19.37
N ARG A 151 -8.18 -2.18 -19.66
CA ARG A 151 -8.39 -0.92 -20.39
C ARG A 151 -7.67 0.24 -19.72
N HIS A 152 -7.81 0.36 -18.40
CA HIS A 152 -7.15 1.40 -17.62
C HIS A 152 -5.63 1.34 -17.78
N VAL A 153 -5.01 0.17 -17.57
CA VAL A 153 -3.55 0.01 -17.70
C VAL A 153 -3.06 0.29 -19.12
N LEU A 154 -3.76 -0.20 -20.16
CA LEU A 154 -3.39 0.05 -21.55
C LEU A 154 -3.43 1.55 -21.90
N ILE A 155 -4.46 2.27 -21.44
CA ILE A 155 -4.57 3.72 -21.63
C ILE A 155 -3.44 4.45 -20.92
N GLN A 156 -3.13 4.09 -19.67
CA GLN A 156 -2.03 4.71 -18.92
C GLN A 156 -0.65 4.39 -19.54
N GLY A 157 -0.49 3.20 -20.11
CA GLY A 157 0.72 2.77 -20.83
C GLY A 157 0.79 3.23 -22.29
N GLY A 158 -0.14 4.08 -22.75
CA GLY A 158 -0.16 4.62 -24.11
C GLY A 158 -0.42 3.61 -25.23
N ARG A 159 -0.93 2.41 -24.91
CA ARG A 159 -1.28 1.34 -25.86
C ARG A 159 -2.72 1.48 -26.37
N HIS A 160 -3.05 2.65 -26.91
CA HIS A 160 -4.43 3.01 -27.30
C HIS A 160 -4.97 2.09 -28.41
N GLU A 161 -4.11 1.60 -29.29
CA GLU A 161 -4.43 0.66 -30.37
C GLU A 161 -4.98 -0.67 -29.85
N LEU A 162 -4.45 -1.18 -28.71
CA LEU A 162 -4.90 -2.44 -28.11
C LEU A 162 -6.23 -2.30 -27.35
N VAL A 163 -6.66 -1.07 -27.04
CA VAL A 163 -7.93 -0.83 -26.34
C VAL A 163 -9.12 -1.20 -27.22
N ALA A 164 -9.02 -1.02 -28.54
CA ALA A 164 -10.08 -1.40 -29.49
C ALA A 164 -10.30 -2.93 -29.50
N ASP A 165 -9.21 -3.71 -29.43
CA ASP A 165 -9.23 -5.17 -29.43
C ASP A 165 -9.89 -5.76 -28.17
N LEU A 166 -10.01 -4.99 -27.07
CA LEU A 166 -10.72 -5.46 -25.87
C LEU A 166 -12.18 -5.78 -26.14
N SER A 167 -12.77 -5.22 -27.20
CA SER A 167 -14.12 -5.56 -27.65
C SER A 167 -14.26 -7.04 -28.03
N LEU A 168 -13.17 -7.70 -28.45
CA LEU A 168 -13.12 -9.13 -28.76
C LEU A 168 -13.25 -10.02 -27.52
N LEU A 169 -13.09 -9.47 -26.32
CA LEU A 169 -13.30 -10.19 -25.07
C LEU A 169 -14.74 -9.92 -24.56
N PRO A 170 -15.67 -10.87 -24.67
CA PRO A 170 -17.07 -10.60 -24.37
C PRO A 170 -17.31 -10.34 -22.89
N ASP A 171 -18.21 -9.40 -22.58
CA ASP A 171 -18.58 -9.11 -21.19
C ASP A 171 -19.28 -10.31 -20.53
N SER A 172 -19.98 -11.12 -21.32
CA SER A 172 -20.57 -12.39 -20.88
C SER A 172 -19.51 -13.36 -20.35
N PHE A 173 -18.36 -13.49 -21.02
CA PHE A 173 -17.24 -14.31 -20.56
C PHE A 173 -16.68 -13.78 -19.24
N ILE A 174 -16.46 -12.46 -19.14
CA ILE A 174 -15.95 -11.81 -17.93
C ILE A 174 -16.89 -12.01 -16.74
N GLN A 175 -18.20 -11.85 -16.94
CA GLN A 175 -19.20 -12.02 -15.89
C GLN A 175 -19.31 -13.49 -15.46
N LYS A 176 -19.38 -14.39 -16.43
CA LYS A 176 -19.52 -15.84 -16.22
C LYS A 176 -18.33 -16.44 -15.47
N THR A 177 -17.12 -15.99 -15.78
CA THR A 177 -15.88 -16.42 -15.10
C THR A 177 -15.64 -15.73 -13.76
N GLY A 178 -16.56 -14.86 -13.33
CA GLY A 178 -16.43 -14.12 -12.09
C GLY A 178 -15.30 -13.10 -12.10
N LEU A 179 -14.83 -12.65 -13.28
CA LEU A 179 -13.76 -11.66 -13.40
C LEU A 179 -14.26 -10.21 -13.30
N SER A 180 -15.35 -10.00 -12.56
CA SER A 180 -15.95 -8.69 -12.28
C SER A 180 -16.08 -8.44 -10.78
N LEU A 181 -15.62 -7.28 -10.31
CA LEU A 181 -15.71 -6.85 -8.90
C LEU A 181 -16.99 -6.06 -8.61
N GLY A 182 -17.63 -5.51 -9.63
CA GLY A 182 -18.81 -4.66 -9.48
C GLY A 182 -18.85 -3.57 -10.57
N PRO A 183 -19.84 -2.66 -10.50
CA PRO A 183 -19.94 -1.54 -11.43
C PRO A 183 -18.84 -0.50 -11.19
N VAL A 184 -18.57 0.29 -12.22
CA VAL A 184 -17.77 1.51 -12.12
C VAL A 184 -18.72 2.70 -12.20
N VAL A 185 -18.90 3.41 -11.10
CA VAL A 185 -19.74 4.62 -11.05
C VAL A 185 -18.83 5.85 -11.27
N PRO A 186 -18.90 6.55 -12.40
CA PRO A 186 -18.07 7.74 -12.63
C PRO A 186 -18.59 8.95 -11.83
N CYS A 187 -17.71 9.91 -11.53
CA CYS A 187 -18.10 11.16 -10.87
C CYS A 187 -19.12 11.99 -11.68
N GLY A 188 -19.02 11.96 -13.01
CA GLY A 188 -19.90 12.71 -13.92
C GLY A 188 -19.52 14.18 -14.12
N GLU A 189 -18.71 14.77 -13.25
CA GLU A 189 -18.19 16.13 -13.44
C GLU A 189 -17.17 16.18 -14.58
N THR A 190 -17.28 17.19 -15.45
CA THR A 190 -16.40 17.36 -16.61
C THR A 190 -14.93 17.42 -16.19
N GLY A 191 -14.12 16.51 -16.72
CA GLY A 191 -12.67 16.43 -16.46
C GLY A 191 -12.29 15.80 -15.12
N CYS A 192 -13.24 15.28 -14.34
CA CYS A 192 -12.96 14.55 -13.11
C CYS A 192 -12.70 13.06 -13.39
N PRO A 193 -11.51 12.51 -13.08
CA PRO A 193 -11.19 11.10 -13.32
C PRO A 193 -11.69 10.16 -12.19
N ALA A 194 -12.39 10.69 -11.18
CA ALA A 194 -12.81 9.89 -10.03
C ALA A 194 -13.89 8.88 -10.41
N VAL A 195 -13.74 7.67 -9.88
CA VAL A 195 -14.68 6.56 -10.02
C VAL A 195 -14.97 5.92 -8.67
N TYR A 196 -16.12 5.25 -8.56
CA TYR A 196 -16.63 4.69 -7.30
C TYR A 196 -17.12 3.26 -7.48
N CYS A 197 -17.01 2.47 -6.41
CA CYS A 197 -17.43 1.05 -6.42
C CYS A 197 -18.94 0.86 -6.34
N SER A 198 -19.67 1.87 -5.87
CA SER A 198 -21.11 1.84 -5.65
C SER A 198 -21.70 3.25 -5.67
N GLN A 199 -23.01 3.33 -5.81
CA GLN A 199 -23.77 4.57 -5.70
C GLN A 199 -23.59 5.21 -4.30
N GLU A 200 -23.54 4.38 -3.25
CA GLU A 200 -23.30 4.82 -1.87
C GLU A 200 -21.94 5.52 -1.72
N CYS A 201 -20.85 4.93 -2.24
CA CYS A 201 -19.53 5.56 -2.22
C CYS A 201 -19.48 6.85 -3.05
N TYR A 202 -20.19 6.90 -4.17
CA TYR A 202 -20.32 8.09 -5.00
C TYR A 202 -21.03 9.22 -4.24
N GLU A 203 -22.19 8.94 -3.64
CA GLU A 203 -22.97 9.92 -2.88
C GLU A 203 -22.23 10.40 -1.63
N HIS A 204 -21.58 9.48 -0.91
CA HIS A 204 -20.76 9.82 0.25
C HIS A 204 -19.61 10.76 -0.14
N ALA A 205 -18.89 10.47 -1.23
CA ALA A 205 -17.82 11.35 -1.70
C ALA A 205 -18.33 12.76 -2.05
N ARG A 206 -19.49 12.85 -2.69
CA ARG A 206 -20.06 14.14 -3.11
C ARG A 206 -20.67 14.95 -1.97
N ARG A 207 -21.02 14.33 -0.84
CA ARG A 207 -21.70 14.99 0.28
C ARG A 207 -20.77 15.25 1.47
N ASP A 208 -19.93 14.27 1.78
CA ASP A 208 -19.31 14.11 3.09
C ASP A 208 -17.79 13.98 3.05
N THR A 209 -17.15 14.21 1.91
CA THR A 209 -15.68 14.22 1.79
C THR A 209 -15.17 15.46 1.06
N ILE A 210 -13.85 15.64 1.04
CA ILE A 210 -13.21 16.73 0.29
C ILE A 210 -13.57 16.75 -1.19
N HIS A 211 -14.04 15.64 -1.78
CA HIS A 211 -14.42 15.59 -3.19
C HIS A 211 -15.56 16.56 -3.51
N ARG A 212 -16.52 16.74 -2.59
CA ARG A 212 -17.53 17.81 -2.65
C ARG A 212 -16.87 19.16 -2.88
N MET A 213 -15.89 19.48 -2.05
CA MET A 213 -15.24 20.78 -1.99
C MET A 213 -14.30 21.03 -3.17
N VAL A 214 -13.48 20.04 -3.56
CA VAL A 214 -12.43 20.21 -4.59
C VAL A 214 -12.88 19.83 -6.00
N CYS A 215 -14.09 19.30 -6.16
CA CYS A 215 -14.65 18.92 -7.46
C CYS A 215 -16.05 19.50 -7.71
N VAL A 216 -17.02 19.20 -6.86
CA VAL A 216 -18.43 19.56 -7.11
C VAL A 216 -18.65 21.07 -6.94
N GLU A 217 -18.20 21.63 -5.82
CA GLU A 217 -18.36 23.04 -5.46
C GLU A 217 -17.11 23.89 -5.76
N ALA A 218 -16.10 23.31 -6.42
CA ALA A 218 -14.87 24.01 -6.74
C ALA A 218 -15.07 25.07 -7.82
N ALA A 219 -14.60 26.29 -7.55
CA ALA A 219 -14.58 27.39 -8.53
C ALA A 219 -13.68 27.09 -9.73
N ASP A 220 -12.49 26.51 -9.49
CA ASP A 220 -11.61 25.96 -10.54
C ASP A 220 -11.26 24.50 -10.22
N ARG A 221 -11.99 23.56 -10.83
CA ARG A 221 -11.73 22.12 -10.68
C ARG A 221 -10.33 21.72 -11.15
N LYS A 222 -9.72 22.46 -12.09
CA LYS A 222 -8.38 22.17 -12.59
C LYS A 222 -7.30 22.51 -11.57
N ALA A 223 -7.58 23.40 -10.61
CA ALA A 223 -6.61 23.76 -9.57
C ALA A 223 -6.20 22.54 -8.73
N TRP A 224 -7.16 21.73 -8.28
CA TRP A 224 -6.87 20.52 -7.52
C TRP A 224 -6.11 19.48 -8.36
N LEU A 225 -6.48 19.31 -9.64
CA LEU A 225 -5.77 18.42 -10.56
C LEU A 225 -4.33 18.87 -10.83
N LYS A 226 -4.08 20.19 -10.92
CA LYS A 226 -2.73 20.77 -11.04
C LYS A 226 -1.91 20.51 -9.78
N PHE A 227 -2.49 20.70 -8.60
CA PHE A 227 -1.85 20.35 -7.33
C PHE A 227 -1.47 18.86 -7.28
N LEU A 228 -2.42 17.97 -7.58
CA LEU A 228 -2.16 16.52 -7.59
C LEU A 228 -1.08 16.13 -8.61
N SER A 229 -1.09 16.74 -9.80
CA SER A 229 -0.06 16.52 -10.82
C SER A 229 1.33 16.96 -10.33
N HIS A 230 1.44 18.13 -9.70
CA HIS A 230 2.68 18.59 -9.09
C HIS A 230 3.14 17.64 -7.97
N ALA A 231 2.25 17.31 -7.03
CA ALA A 231 2.55 16.40 -5.93
C ALA A 231 3.11 15.06 -6.42
N ARG A 232 2.42 14.40 -7.35
CA ARG A 232 2.83 13.11 -7.93
C ARG A 232 4.13 13.16 -8.72
N ARG A 233 4.43 14.30 -9.36
CA ARG A 233 5.68 14.46 -10.11
C ARG A 233 6.91 14.52 -9.20
N HIS A 234 6.74 15.05 -7.98
CA HIS A 234 7.87 15.38 -7.12
C HIS A 234 7.99 14.49 -5.89
N HIS A 235 6.88 14.27 -5.16
CA HIS A 235 6.87 13.46 -3.94
C HIS A 235 5.43 13.09 -3.50
N ASP A 236 5.11 11.80 -3.42
CA ASP A 236 3.77 11.29 -3.08
C ASP A 236 3.24 11.79 -1.72
N GLY A 237 4.13 12.05 -0.76
CA GLY A 237 3.73 12.65 0.53
C GLY A 237 3.01 13.99 0.38
N LEU A 238 3.26 14.74 -0.69
CA LEU A 238 2.57 16.01 -0.95
C LEU A 238 1.07 15.78 -1.20
N VAL A 239 0.69 14.64 -1.78
CA VAL A 239 -0.72 14.25 -1.94
C VAL A 239 -1.38 14.11 -0.57
N MET A 240 -0.71 13.42 0.37
CA MET A 240 -1.19 13.28 1.75
C MET A 240 -1.31 14.63 2.46
N ALA A 241 -0.31 15.52 2.33
CA ALA A 241 -0.36 16.83 2.96
C ALA A 241 -1.46 17.73 2.40
N GLY A 242 -1.63 17.76 1.07
CA GLY A 242 -2.74 18.48 0.46
C GLY A 242 -4.10 17.93 0.88
N ALA A 243 -4.26 16.60 0.88
CA ALA A 243 -5.50 15.97 1.31
C ALA A 243 -5.80 16.21 2.80
N CYS A 244 -4.78 16.21 3.66
CA CYS A 244 -4.90 16.55 5.07
C CYS A 244 -5.39 17.99 5.26
N VAL A 245 -4.74 18.97 4.63
CA VAL A 245 -5.14 20.38 4.74
C VAL A 245 -6.56 20.58 4.19
N ALA A 246 -6.88 19.99 3.03
CA ALA A 246 -8.23 20.01 2.47
C ALA A 246 -9.27 19.37 3.42
N GLN A 247 -8.93 18.26 4.09
CA GLN A 247 -9.82 17.62 5.06
C GLN A 247 -10.07 18.53 6.27
N VAL A 248 -9.06 19.22 6.79
CA VAL A 248 -9.24 20.17 7.90
C VAL A 248 -10.17 21.31 7.47
N VAL A 249 -9.96 21.90 6.29
CA VAL A 249 -10.85 22.94 5.76
C VAL A 249 -12.28 22.41 5.59
N PHE A 250 -12.44 21.19 5.07
CA PHE A 250 -13.74 20.56 4.88
C PHE A 250 -14.48 20.34 6.21
N GLU A 251 -13.81 19.78 7.22
CA GLU A 251 -14.40 19.57 8.55
C GLU A 251 -14.86 20.89 9.19
N VAL A 252 -14.08 21.95 9.03
CA VAL A 252 -14.41 23.26 9.62
C VAL A 252 -15.57 23.92 8.88
N LEU A 253 -15.49 24.03 7.56
CA LEU A 253 -16.47 24.77 6.76
C LEU A 253 -17.77 24.00 6.51
N PHE A 254 -17.70 22.69 6.28
CA PHE A 254 -18.85 21.87 5.85
C PHE A 254 -19.43 21.03 6.97
N LYS A 255 -18.64 20.71 8.01
CA LYS A 255 -19.11 19.94 9.18
C LYS A 255 -19.25 20.79 10.44
N GLY A 256 -18.82 22.05 10.43
CA GLY A 256 -18.89 22.94 11.59
C GLY A 256 -17.99 22.52 12.74
N ARG A 257 -16.95 21.70 12.49
CA ARG A 257 -16.00 21.28 13.53
C ARG A 257 -15.12 22.47 13.92
N GLN A 258 -14.77 22.56 15.20
CA GLN A 258 -13.81 23.56 15.64
C GLN A 258 -12.43 23.29 15.03
N PHE A 259 -11.79 24.36 14.53
CA PHE A 259 -10.47 24.29 13.87
C PHE A 259 -9.40 23.54 14.68
N PRO A 260 -9.19 23.80 15.98
CA PRO A 260 -8.18 23.09 16.76
C PRO A 260 -8.46 21.59 16.84
N GLU A 261 -9.73 21.19 16.90
CA GLU A 261 -10.11 19.78 16.96
C GLU A 261 -9.88 19.07 15.62
N ALA A 262 -10.23 19.71 14.51
CA ALA A 262 -9.99 19.21 13.16
C ALA A 262 -8.49 18.97 12.92
N LEU A 263 -7.65 19.95 13.28
CA LEU A 263 -6.20 19.87 13.08
C LEU A 263 -5.50 18.91 14.05
N ARG A 264 -5.96 18.82 15.31
CA ARG A 264 -5.36 17.95 16.34
C ARG A 264 -5.28 16.48 15.91
N ARG A 265 -6.25 16.00 15.12
CA ARG A 265 -6.29 14.61 14.61
C ARG A 265 -5.03 14.24 13.82
N PHE A 266 -4.41 15.20 13.14
CA PHE A 266 -3.21 15.01 12.33
C PHE A 266 -1.92 15.42 13.04
N ARG A 267 -2.01 16.26 14.09
CA ARG A 267 -0.85 16.75 14.85
C ARG A 267 -0.49 15.91 16.08
N GLN A 268 -1.27 14.89 16.40
CA GLN A 268 -1.03 14.05 17.56
C GLN A 268 0.14 13.06 17.39
N PHE A 269 0.72 12.93 16.20
CA PHE A 269 1.77 11.97 15.89
C PHE A 269 3.18 12.55 16.02
N TYR A 270 4.19 11.68 16.04
CA TYR A 270 5.59 12.12 15.97
C TYR A 270 5.84 12.84 14.63
N SER A 271 6.64 13.91 14.67
CA SER A 271 6.83 14.81 13.54
C SER A 271 8.17 15.53 13.63
N ALA A 272 8.77 15.79 12.46
CA ALA A 272 9.89 16.69 12.28
C ALA A 272 9.65 17.54 11.02
N PRO A 273 10.30 18.70 10.85
CA PRO A 273 10.33 19.39 9.57
C PRO A 273 10.86 18.46 8.47
N TRP A 274 10.19 18.39 7.32
CA TRP A 274 10.56 17.45 6.27
C TRP A 274 11.92 17.74 5.63
N GLU A 275 12.32 19.01 5.55
CA GLU A 275 13.65 19.40 5.09
C GLU A 275 14.76 18.90 6.01
N SER A 276 14.52 18.74 7.32
CA SER A 276 15.53 18.22 8.26
C SER A 276 15.69 16.70 8.17
N LEU A 277 14.84 16.02 7.41
CA LEU A 277 14.94 14.59 7.11
C LEU A 277 15.74 14.34 5.81
N ALA A 278 16.36 15.38 5.22
CA ALA A 278 17.23 15.22 4.07
C ALA A 278 18.51 14.44 4.47
N PRO A 279 19.00 13.52 3.62
CA PRO A 279 20.26 12.85 3.88
C PRO A 279 21.42 13.87 3.93
N ASP A 280 22.40 13.65 4.80
CA ASP A 280 23.57 14.53 4.91
C ASP A 280 24.29 14.62 3.56
N SER A 281 24.44 15.85 3.06
CA SER A 281 25.04 16.17 1.76
C SER A 281 26.54 15.82 1.65
N SER A 282 27.14 15.30 2.72
CA SER A 282 28.56 14.96 2.81
C SER A 282 28.95 13.61 2.20
N VAL A 283 27.99 12.78 1.73
CA VAL A 283 28.27 11.38 1.33
C VAL A 283 27.95 11.06 -0.14
N SER A 284 27.26 11.92 -0.90
CA SER A 284 26.83 11.59 -2.28
C SER A 284 27.42 12.54 -3.33
N GLY A 285 28.64 12.25 -3.78
CA GLY A 285 29.27 12.84 -4.97
C GLY A 285 28.87 12.13 -6.27
N GLY A 286 27.57 12.04 -6.56
CA GLY A 286 27.05 11.55 -7.85
C GLY A 286 27.04 12.66 -8.91
N PRO A 287 27.21 12.34 -10.21
CA PRO A 287 27.20 13.34 -11.26
C PRO A 287 25.85 14.05 -11.31
N ALA A 288 25.87 15.37 -11.51
CA ALA A 288 24.69 16.20 -11.65
C ALA A 288 23.84 15.74 -12.84
N GLY A 289 22.79 14.96 -12.55
CA GLY A 289 21.80 14.57 -13.54
C GLY A 289 21.02 15.80 -14.01
N SER A 290 21.23 16.17 -15.26
CA SER A 290 20.44 17.19 -15.98
C SER A 290 19.00 16.69 -16.15
N LEU A 291 18.05 17.21 -15.36
CA LEU A 291 16.63 17.37 -15.71
C LEU A 291 15.99 18.30 -14.64
N GLY A 292 15.51 19.47 -15.05
CA GLY A 292 15.20 20.66 -14.24
C GLY A 292 14.07 20.58 -13.21
N GLY A 293 14.17 19.72 -12.20
CA GLY A 293 13.29 19.70 -11.01
C GLY A 293 14.03 19.99 -9.68
N PRO A 294 13.31 20.31 -8.58
CA PRO A 294 13.92 20.54 -7.28
C PRO A 294 14.66 19.30 -6.75
N ARG A 295 15.88 19.50 -6.26
CA ARG A 295 16.72 18.47 -5.64
C ARG A 295 16.17 18.07 -4.26
N THR A 296 15.36 17.00 -4.21
CA THR A 296 14.77 16.49 -2.95
C THR A 296 15.77 15.82 -2.02
N ASP A 297 17.03 15.69 -2.44
CA ASP A 297 18.15 15.18 -1.66
C ASP A 297 18.77 16.24 -0.74
N THR A 298 18.45 17.53 -0.90
CA THR A 298 18.93 18.60 -0.01
C THR A 298 17.80 19.25 0.77
N ALA A 299 18.13 19.85 1.93
CA ALA A 299 17.18 20.59 2.74
C ALA A 299 16.60 21.79 1.97
N GLU A 300 17.43 22.51 1.22
CA GLU A 300 17.01 23.67 0.42
C GLU A 300 16.05 23.27 -0.70
N GLY A 301 16.33 22.18 -1.42
CA GLY A 301 15.49 21.73 -2.51
C GLY A 301 14.15 21.17 -2.02
N ARG A 302 14.13 20.48 -0.87
CA ARG A 302 12.89 20.11 -0.18
C ARG A 302 12.07 21.34 0.23
N ARG A 303 12.72 22.37 0.77
CA ARG A 303 12.06 23.63 1.17
C ARG A 303 11.46 24.38 -0.03
N SER A 304 12.17 24.45 -1.15
CA SER A 304 11.65 25.05 -2.40
C SER A 304 10.40 24.31 -2.88
N LEU A 305 10.46 22.99 -2.93
CA LEU A 305 9.34 22.16 -3.35
C LEU A 305 8.11 22.33 -2.44
N LEU A 306 8.31 22.42 -1.12
CA LEU A 306 7.24 22.69 -0.17
C LEU A 306 6.54 24.02 -0.45
N LEU A 307 7.29 25.09 -0.73
CA LEU A 307 6.74 26.41 -1.07
C LEU A 307 5.90 26.38 -2.35
N GLU A 308 6.41 25.74 -3.41
CA GLU A 308 5.69 25.59 -4.68
C GLU A 308 4.39 24.80 -4.51
N SER A 309 4.46 23.68 -3.78
CA SER A 309 3.30 22.84 -3.49
C SER A 309 2.26 23.58 -2.65
N LEU A 310 2.70 24.34 -1.64
CA LEU A 310 1.83 25.09 -0.75
C LEU A 310 1.09 26.22 -1.47
N GLU A 311 1.77 26.91 -2.39
CA GLU A 311 1.15 27.94 -3.25
C GLU A 311 0.09 27.34 -4.18
N LEU A 312 0.35 26.17 -4.77
CA LEU A 312 -0.66 25.47 -5.57
C LEU A 312 -1.88 25.07 -4.72
N LEU A 313 -1.65 24.54 -3.52
CA LEU A 313 -2.71 24.15 -2.60
C LEU A 313 -3.55 25.36 -2.14
N LYS A 314 -2.88 26.49 -1.87
CA LYS A 314 -3.53 27.76 -1.54
C LYS A 314 -4.47 28.21 -2.65
N ARG A 315 -4.07 28.13 -3.92
CA ARG A 315 -4.96 28.45 -5.07
C ARG A 315 -6.20 27.56 -5.15
N VAL A 316 -6.14 26.32 -4.65
CA VAL A 316 -7.30 25.44 -4.58
C VAL A 316 -8.26 25.91 -3.50
N LEU A 317 -7.75 26.21 -2.31
CA LEU A 317 -8.56 26.33 -1.10
C LEU A 317 -8.93 27.78 -0.73
N ASP A 318 -8.11 28.78 -1.07
CA ASP A 318 -8.36 30.19 -0.77
C ASP A 318 -9.72 30.70 -1.30
N PRO A 319 -10.15 30.38 -2.53
CA PRO A 319 -11.46 30.81 -3.02
C PRO A 319 -12.60 30.30 -2.13
N ILE A 320 -12.52 29.04 -1.70
CA ILE A 320 -13.53 28.40 -0.86
C ILE A 320 -13.54 29.02 0.54
N ILE A 321 -12.36 29.20 1.14
CA ILE A 321 -12.21 29.83 2.46
C ILE A 321 -12.74 31.27 2.41
N SER A 322 -12.49 32.00 1.32
CA SER A 322 -12.92 33.38 1.16
C SER A 322 -14.44 33.53 1.06
N CYS A 323 -15.13 32.53 0.49
CA CYS A 323 -16.59 32.49 0.39
C CYS A 323 -17.32 32.32 1.73
N SER A 324 -16.64 31.95 2.82
CA SER A 324 -17.26 31.78 4.15
C SER A 324 -17.82 33.09 4.73
N GLY A 325 -17.35 34.25 4.28
CA GLY A 325 -17.82 35.57 4.74
C GLY A 325 -17.37 35.98 6.15
N ASP A 326 -16.69 35.09 6.89
CA ASP A 326 -16.19 35.32 8.26
C ASP A 326 -14.68 35.65 8.23
N PRO A 327 -14.28 36.90 8.58
CA PRO A 327 -12.87 37.30 8.60
C PRO A 327 -12.02 36.53 9.63
N GLU A 328 -12.56 36.22 10.80
CA GLU A 328 -11.82 35.54 11.87
C GLU A 328 -11.57 34.07 11.50
N LEU A 329 -12.58 33.44 10.91
CA LEU A 329 -12.47 32.09 10.37
C LEU A 329 -11.47 32.02 9.21
N ARG A 330 -11.47 33.04 8.34
CA ARG A 330 -10.50 33.15 7.23
C ARG A 330 -9.07 33.25 7.74
N ASP A 331 -8.81 34.09 8.74
CA ASP A 331 -7.48 34.22 9.34
C ASP A 331 -7.04 32.91 10.02
N THR A 332 -7.98 32.26 10.72
CA THR A 332 -7.75 30.97 11.37
C THR A 332 -7.37 29.89 10.35
N LEU A 333 -8.14 29.73 9.28
CA LEU A 333 -7.84 28.77 8.21
C LEU A 333 -6.62 29.17 7.38
N GLY A 334 -6.32 30.47 7.28
CA GLY A 334 -5.11 31.01 6.67
C GLY A 334 -3.82 30.51 7.32
N SER A 335 -3.87 30.17 8.62
CA SER A 335 -2.74 29.55 9.32
C SER A 335 -2.36 28.16 8.79
N LEU A 336 -3.24 27.50 8.03
CA LEU A 336 -2.94 26.23 7.37
C LEU A 336 -1.90 26.37 6.26
N PHE A 337 -1.74 27.57 5.69
CA PHE A 337 -0.80 27.85 4.61
C PHE A 337 0.56 28.36 5.13
N GLN A 338 0.92 28.02 6.37
CA GLN A 338 2.24 28.28 6.92
C GLN A 338 3.19 27.13 6.57
N LEU A 339 4.39 27.48 6.09
CA LEU A 339 5.40 26.51 5.66
C LEU A 339 5.80 25.54 6.77
N ASP A 340 5.95 26.01 8.02
CA ASP A 340 6.31 25.15 9.17
C ASP A 340 5.25 24.07 9.42
N LEU A 341 3.96 24.43 9.34
CA LEU A 341 2.88 23.45 9.50
C LEU A 341 2.91 22.43 8.36
N TYR A 342 3.00 22.90 7.11
CA TYR A 342 2.98 22.03 5.94
C TYR A 342 4.19 21.08 5.91
N SER A 343 5.37 21.59 6.24
CA SER A 343 6.60 20.81 6.39
C SER A 343 6.47 19.74 7.47
N ARG A 344 5.94 20.08 8.65
CA ARG A 344 5.72 19.12 9.74
C ARG A 344 4.70 18.06 9.40
N LEU A 345 3.63 18.40 8.67
CA LEU A 345 2.68 17.39 8.16
C LEU A 345 3.42 16.39 7.25
N LEU A 346 4.22 16.88 6.33
CA LEU A 346 4.98 16.02 5.41
C LEU A 346 6.01 15.13 6.13
N GLY A 347 6.71 15.69 7.13
CA GLY A 347 7.60 14.92 7.97
C GLY A 347 6.88 13.89 8.85
N THR A 348 5.67 14.22 9.34
CA THR A 348 4.79 13.25 10.01
C THR A 348 4.52 12.07 9.08
N PHE A 349 4.02 12.32 7.87
CA PHE A 349 3.70 11.24 6.94
C PHE A 349 4.92 10.41 6.52
N SER A 350 6.10 11.03 6.43
CA SER A 350 7.34 10.32 6.12
C SER A 350 7.81 9.39 7.23
N LEU A 351 7.39 9.63 8.48
CA LEU A 351 7.88 8.93 9.67
C LEU A 351 6.86 7.97 10.27
N VAL A 352 5.56 8.21 10.09
CA VAL A 352 4.50 7.47 10.81
C VAL A 352 3.40 6.88 9.94
N CYS A 353 3.31 7.23 8.64
CA CYS A 353 2.33 6.58 7.78
C CYS A 353 2.70 5.12 7.58
N LEU A 354 1.67 4.26 7.55
CA LEU A 354 1.81 2.86 7.22
C LEU A 354 1.67 2.70 5.72
N ASP A 355 2.48 1.81 5.16
CA ASP A 355 2.25 1.29 3.82
C ASP A 355 1.01 0.39 3.86
N VAL A 356 0.04 0.73 3.03
CA VAL A 356 -1.19 -0.03 2.83
C VAL A 356 -0.98 -0.88 1.58
N GLU A 357 -0.88 -2.19 1.78
CA GLU A 357 -0.75 -3.15 0.68
C GLU A 357 -1.77 -4.27 0.83
N PHE A 358 -2.51 -4.55 -0.25
CA PHE A 358 -3.35 -5.74 -0.31
C PHE A 358 -3.44 -6.29 -1.74
N PRO A 359 -3.53 -7.61 -1.92
CA PRO A 359 -3.47 -8.22 -3.23
C PRO A 359 -4.72 -7.91 -4.06
N HIS A 360 -4.55 -7.86 -5.39
CA HIS A 360 -5.66 -7.67 -6.32
C HIS A 360 -6.68 -8.82 -6.17
N PRO A 361 -7.97 -8.54 -5.91
CA PRO A 361 -8.97 -9.57 -5.62
C PRO A 361 -9.25 -10.52 -6.80
N LEU A 362 -8.97 -10.08 -8.04
CA LEU A 362 -9.10 -10.94 -9.23
C LEU A 362 -7.97 -11.97 -9.40
N ASN A 363 -6.84 -11.86 -8.70
CA ASN A 363 -5.73 -12.82 -8.85
C ASN A 363 -6.16 -14.25 -8.51
N ARG A 364 -6.88 -14.43 -7.40
CA ARG A 364 -7.40 -15.75 -7.01
C ARG A 364 -8.37 -16.31 -8.06
N ARG A 365 -9.23 -15.45 -8.61
CA ARG A 365 -10.21 -15.83 -9.63
C ARG A 365 -9.56 -16.23 -10.95
N LEU A 366 -8.46 -15.58 -11.33
CA LEU A 366 -7.65 -15.95 -12.50
C LEU A 366 -7.00 -17.33 -12.35
N VAL A 367 -6.45 -17.62 -11.17
CA VAL A 367 -5.89 -18.95 -10.86
C VAL A 367 -6.98 -20.03 -10.92
N ASP A 368 -8.16 -19.75 -10.36
CA ASP A 368 -9.30 -20.68 -10.42
C ASP A 368 -9.78 -20.94 -11.85
N LEU A 369 -9.85 -19.90 -12.69
CA LEU A 369 -10.19 -20.01 -14.12
C LEU A 369 -9.16 -20.86 -14.87
N GLN A 370 -7.87 -20.58 -14.68
CA GLN A 370 -6.78 -21.35 -15.28
C GLN A 370 -6.89 -22.83 -14.93
N ARG A 371 -7.11 -23.15 -13.65
CA ARG A 371 -7.29 -24.53 -13.17
C ARG A 371 -8.50 -25.20 -13.81
N THR A 372 -9.62 -24.48 -13.93
CA THR A 372 -10.85 -25.01 -14.53
C THR A 372 -10.66 -25.33 -16.02
N LEU A 373 -10.02 -24.44 -16.78
CA LEU A 373 -9.72 -24.64 -18.19
C LEU A 373 -8.77 -25.83 -18.42
N PHE A 374 -7.76 -25.98 -17.56
CA PHE A 374 -6.85 -27.13 -17.62
C PHE A 374 -7.60 -28.46 -17.44
N LEU A 375 -8.46 -28.56 -16.43
CA LEU A 375 -9.26 -29.76 -16.15
C LEU A 375 -10.25 -30.10 -17.28
N LEU A 376 -10.76 -29.11 -18.01
CA LEU A 376 -11.62 -29.34 -19.19
C LEU A 376 -10.89 -29.97 -20.34
N ARG A 377 -9.69 -29.47 -20.65
CA ARG A 377 -8.83 -30.05 -21.69
C ARG A 377 -8.49 -31.48 -21.35
N TYR A 378 -8.08 -31.72 -20.11
CA TYR A 378 -7.81 -33.06 -19.59
C TYR A 378 -9.02 -34.01 -19.71
N ARG A 379 -10.25 -33.51 -19.58
CA ARG A 379 -11.46 -34.35 -19.72
C ARG A 379 -11.87 -34.64 -21.16
N ARG A 380 -11.50 -33.76 -22.11
CA ARG A 380 -11.77 -33.95 -23.54
C ARG A 380 -10.72 -34.83 -24.22
N GLU A 381 -9.48 -34.74 -23.74
CA GLU A 381 -8.37 -35.56 -24.19
C GLU A 381 -8.27 -36.76 -23.24
N GLU A 382 -8.79 -37.93 -23.61
CA GLU A 382 -8.47 -39.19 -22.91
C GLU A 382 -6.95 -39.44 -23.06
N ILE A 383 -6.16 -38.91 -22.12
CA ILE A 383 -4.71 -39.16 -22.10
C ILE A 383 -4.52 -40.66 -21.80
N PRO A 384 -3.72 -41.40 -22.62
CA PRO A 384 -3.54 -42.84 -22.45
C PRO A 384 -3.09 -43.19 -21.03
N GLU A 385 -3.60 -44.29 -20.48
CA GLU A 385 -3.22 -44.87 -19.18
C GLU A 385 -1.70 -45.00 -19.07
N GLY A 386 -1.04 -44.01 -18.46
CA GLY A 386 0.42 -43.96 -18.38
C GLY A 386 1.00 -42.70 -17.73
N LEU A 387 0.23 -41.63 -17.58
CA LEU A 387 0.65 -40.39 -16.90
C LEU A 387 -0.18 -40.13 -15.63
N CYS A 388 -0.40 -41.15 -14.81
CA CYS A 388 -0.88 -40.97 -13.44
C CYS A 388 0.32 -40.59 -12.55
N GLY A 389 0.47 -39.31 -12.22
CA GLY A 389 1.63 -38.90 -11.42
C GLY A 389 1.62 -37.51 -10.80
N VAL A 390 0.49 -36.81 -10.68
CA VAL A 390 0.43 -35.60 -9.82
C VAL A 390 -0.88 -35.58 -9.04
N PRO A 391 -0.85 -35.75 -7.70
CA PRO A 391 -2.05 -35.65 -6.88
C PRO A 391 -2.64 -34.24 -6.96
N LEU A 392 -3.95 -34.16 -7.21
CA LEU A 392 -4.73 -32.92 -7.26
C LEU A 392 -4.70 -32.09 -5.95
N GLU A 393 -4.10 -32.64 -4.90
CA GLU A 393 -4.01 -32.10 -3.54
C GLU A 393 -2.88 -31.06 -3.36
N VAL A 394 -1.98 -30.90 -4.33
CA VAL A 394 -0.84 -29.96 -4.24
C VAL A 394 -1.21 -28.49 -4.51
N LEU A 395 -2.45 -28.19 -4.93
CA LEU A 395 -2.90 -26.84 -5.31
C LEU A 395 -3.96 -26.22 -4.38
N ALA A 396 -4.22 -26.81 -3.21
CA ALA A 396 -5.14 -26.24 -2.23
C ALA A 396 -4.36 -25.65 -1.04
N PRO A 397 -4.37 -24.32 -0.80
CA PRO A 397 -4.06 -23.82 0.52
C PRO A 397 -5.20 -24.22 1.47
N SER A 398 -4.85 -24.94 2.52
CA SER A 398 -5.69 -25.26 3.66
C SER A 398 -6.16 -23.97 4.34
N GLY A 399 -7.48 -23.86 4.57
CA GLY A 399 -8.05 -22.86 5.48
C GLY A 399 -8.85 -21.76 4.77
N VAL A 400 -10.16 -21.79 5.03
CA VAL A 400 -11.22 -20.83 4.64
C VAL A 400 -11.99 -21.22 3.37
N CYS A 401 -13.20 -21.70 3.65
CA CYS A 401 -14.22 -22.18 2.77
C CYS A 401 -14.81 -21.06 1.91
N GLN A 402 -14.56 -21.09 0.59
CA GLN A 402 -15.54 -20.71 -0.43
C GLN A 402 -15.37 -21.68 -1.61
N ARG A 403 -16.47 -22.32 -2.02
CA ARG A 403 -16.52 -23.25 -3.16
C ARG A 403 -15.98 -22.55 -4.42
N PRO A 404 -15.33 -23.25 -5.37
CA PRO A 404 -15.03 -22.65 -6.68
C PRO A 404 -16.35 -22.20 -7.32
N SER A 405 -16.49 -20.90 -7.56
CA SER A 405 -17.71 -20.32 -8.15
C SER A 405 -17.96 -20.80 -9.59
N LEU A 406 -16.92 -21.25 -10.29
CA LEU A 406 -16.99 -21.73 -11.67
C LEU A 406 -16.96 -23.26 -11.69
N ARG A 407 -18.03 -23.91 -12.17
CA ARG A 407 -18.05 -25.36 -12.34
C ARG A 407 -17.51 -25.72 -13.71
N LEU A 408 -16.93 -26.90 -13.85
CA LEU A 408 -16.46 -27.43 -15.14
C LEU A 408 -17.57 -27.44 -16.21
N GLN A 409 -18.80 -27.69 -15.82
CA GLN A 409 -19.96 -27.74 -16.72
C GLN A 409 -20.28 -26.36 -17.32
N ASP A 410 -19.76 -25.30 -16.71
CA ASP A 410 -20.08 -23.93 -17.05
C ASP A 410 -19.12 -23.37 -18.11
N VAL A 411 -18.22 -24.12 -18.75
CA VAL A 411 -17.19 -23.52 -19.64
C VAL A 411 -17.18 -24.20 -21.01
N SER A 412 -17.29 -23.41 -22.08
CA SER A 412 -17.41 -23.87 -23.48
C SER A 412 -16.06 -23.87 -24.22
N ALA A 413 -16.03 -24.38 -25.45
CA ALA A 413 -14.84 -24.27 -26.33
C ALA A 413 -14.55 -22.81 -26.74
N GLU A 414 -15.59 -21.97 -26.87
CA GLU A 414 -15.44 -20.53 -27.13
C GLU A 414 -14.76 -19.82 -25.95
N ASP A 415 -15.04 -20.24 -24.72
CA ASP A 415 -14.39 -19.70 -23.52
C ASP A 415 -12.88 -19.97 -23.50
N GLU A 416 -12.39 -21.02 -24.17
CA GLU A 416 -10.95 -21.25 -24.35
C GLU A 416 -10.31 -20.21 -25.29
N GLN A 417 -11.02 -19.80 -26.34
CA GLN A 417 -10.56 -18.74 -27.24
C GLN A 417 -10.54 -17.38 -26.53
N HIS A 418 -11.57 -17.08 -25.73
CA HIS A 418 -11.61 -15.89 -24.89
C HIS A 418 -10.50 -15.89 -23.85
N ALA A 419 -10.22 -17.04 -23.22
CA ALA A 419 -9.10 -17.17 -22.29
C ALA A 419 -7.74 -16.96 -22.96
N PHE A 420 -7.58 -17.41 -24.21
CA PHE A 420 -6.37 -17.15 -25.00
C PHE A 420 -6.17 -15.64 -25.28
N LEU A 421 -7.24 -14.96 -25.69
CA LEU A 421 -7.22 -13.50 -25.88
C LEU A 421 -6.91 -12.77 -24.57
N LEU A 422 -7.55 -13.17 -23.47
CA LEU A 422 -7.30 -12.60 -22.15
C LEU A 422 -5.84 -12.78 -21.73
N ARG A 423 -5.23 -13.94 -21.99
CA ARG A 423 -3.79 -14.15 -21.75
C ARG A 423 -2.92 -13.18 -22.54
N LYS A 424 -3.25 -12.89 -23.80
CA LYS A 424 -2.53 -11.90 -24.62
C LYS A 424 -2.58 -10.51 -23.97
N PHE A 425 -3.76 -10.07 -23.53
CA PHE A 425 -3.89 -8.79 -22.83
C PHE A 425 -3.14 -8.74 -21.50
N LEU A 426 -3.17 -9.82 -20.72
CA LEU A 426 -2.44 -9.88 -19.45
C LEU A 426 -0.92 -9.84 -19.64
N LYS A 427 -0.39 -10.38 -20.74
CA LYS A 427 1.02 -10.20 -21.10
C LYS A 427 1.36 -8.73 -21.36
N GLU A 428 0.51 -8.00 -22.06
CA GLU A 428 0.71 -6.56 -22.32
C GLU A 428 0.59 -5.74 -21.04
N VAL A 429 -0.40 -6.04 -20.19
CA VAL A 429 -0.49 -5.44 -18.85
C VAL A 429 0.80 -5.69 -18.09
N HIS A 430 1.28 -6.94 -18.06
CA HIS A 430 2.53 -7.27 -17.38
C HIS A 430 3.73 -6.52 -17.96
N ALA A 431 3.82 -6.37 -19.29
CA ALA A 431 4.88 -5.62 -19.94
C ALA A 431 4.87 -4.13 -19.57
N ILE A 432 3.69 -3.50 -19.50
CA ILE A 432 3.54 -2.09 -19.07
C ILE A 432 3.91 -1.95 -17.59
N THR A 433 3.53 -2.93 -16.78
CA THR A 433 3.73 -2.89 -15.33
C THR A 433 5.02 -3.58 -14.87
N ARG A 434 5.89 -4.00 -15.80
CA ARG A 434 7.12 -4.72 -15.48
C ARG A 434 8.04 -3.78 -14.72
N TRP A 435 8.59 -4.32 -13.65
CA TRP A 435 9.68 -3.69 -12.94
C TRP A 435 10.98 -4.07 -13.65
N ASP A 436 11.73 -3.11 -14.19
CA ASP A 436 13.11 -3.37 -14.58
C ASP A 436 13.92 -3.51 -13.29
N ASP A 437 14.02 -4.75 -12.80
CA ASP A 437 15.11 -5.13 -11.92
C ASP A 437 16.37 -5.20 -12.83
N ASP A 438 17.00 -4.06 -13.12
CA ASP A 438 18.28 -3.99 -13.83
C ASP A 438 19.44 -4.73 -13.08
N ASP A 439 19.16 -5.34 -11.93
CA ASP A 439 20.06 -6.24 -11.17
C ASP A 439 19.75 -7.74 -11.37
N ALA A 440 18.73 -8.11 -12.14
CA ALA A 440 18.69 -9.43 -12.74
C ALA A 440 19.71 -9.40 -13.90
N GLY A 441 20.96 -9.78 -13.59
CA GLY A 441 22.06 -9.81 -14.55
C GLY A 441 21.65 -10.43 -15.89
N PRO A 442 22.38 -10.10 -16.98
CA PRO A 442 22.00 -10.50 -18.34
C PRO A 442 21.58 -11.96 -18.35
N GLU A 443 20.36 -12.24 -18.83
CA GLU A 443 19.87 -13.60 -19.01
C GLU A 443 21.00 -14.42 -19.62
N GLU A 444 21.57 -15.38 -18.87
CA GLU A 444 22.64 -16.19 -19.41
C GLU A 444 22.09 -16.87 -20.67
N PRO A 445 22.66 -16.60 -21.86
CA PRO A 445 22.22 -17.23 -23.09
C PRO A 445 22.62 -18.70 -23.01
N GLY A 446 21.68 -19.55 -22.58
CA GLY A 446 21.92 -20.98 -22.42
C GLY A 446 21.38 -21.63 -21.14
N SER A 447 20.53 -20.97 -20.34
CA SER A 447 19.74 -21.74 -19.38
C SER A 447 18.86 -22.74 -20.17
N PRO A 448 18.98 -24.06 -19.90
CA PRO A 448 18.20 -25.04 -20.64
C PRO A 448 16.74 -24.72 -20.37
N GLU A 449 15.95 -24.56 -21.42
CA GLU A 449 14.50 -24.62 -21.36
C GLU A 449 14.16 -25.79 -20.43
N ALA A 450 13.78 -25.47 -19.20
CA ALA A 450 13.46 -26.46 -18.19
C ALA A 450 12.14 -27.07 -18.62
N SER A 451 12.23 -28.04 -19.55
CA SER A 451 11.16 -28.89 -20.08
C SER A 451 9.79 -28.36 -19.72
N ALA A 452 9.41 -27.24 -20.34
CA ALA A 452 8.07 -26.71 -20.20
C ALA A 452 7.21 -27.68 -20.99
N ASP A 453 6.65 -28.66 -20.31
CA ASP A 453 5.48 -29.34 -20.81
C ASP A 453 4.50 -28.22 -21.23
N PRO A 454 4.18 -28.08 -22.54
CA PRO A 454 3.29 -27.03 -23.02
C PRO A 454 1.88 -27.13 -22.40
N SER A 455 1.59 -28.20 -21.64
CA SER A 455 0.36 -28.38 -20.86
C SER A 455 0.29 -27.54 -19.56
N VAL A 456 1.40 -27.03 -19.01
CA VAL A 456 1.40 -26.25 -17.75
C VAL A 456 1.39 -24.74 -18.05
N TYR A 457 0.21 -24.24 -18.44
CA TYR A 457 -0.04 -22.84 -18.77
C TYR A 457 -0.09 -21.94 -17.52
N THR A 458 1.01 -21.36 -17.02
CA THR A 458 0.92 -20.27 -16.04
C THR A 458 0.44 -18.99 -16.72
N TRP A 459 -0.66 -18.42 -16.24
CA TRP A 459 -1.05 -17.05 -16.60
C TRP A 459 0.09 -16.15 -16.08
N GLY A 460 0.88 -15.59 -16.99
CA GLY A 460 2.13 -14.91 -16.66
C GLY A 460 1.86 -13.74 -15.73
N ALA A 461 2.52 -13.75 -14.57
CA ALA A 461 2.50 -12.77 -13.48
C ALA A 461 1.12 -12.36 -12.91
N PRO A 462 0.97 -12.28 -11.57
CA PRO A 462 -0.26 -11.78 -10.96
C PRO A 462 -0.49 -10.30 -11.31
N LEU A 463 -1.77 -9.88 -11.34
CA LEU A 463 -2.14 -8.46 -11.29
C LEU A 463 -1.51 -7.82 -10.06
N LEU A 464 -1.04 -6.59 -10.19
CA LEU A 464 -0.31 -5.91 -9.13
C LEU A 464 -1.22 -5.59 -7.92
N PRO A 465 -0.67 -5.61 -6.70
CA PRO A 465 -1.42 -5.29 -5.50
C PRO A 465 -1.82 -3.81 -5.47
N PHE A 466 -2.77 -3.50 -4.60
CA PHE A 466 -2.97 -2.13 -4.15
C PHE A 466 -1.73 -1.73 -3.35
N ILE A 467 -1.22 -0.52 -3.59
CA ILE A 467 -0.18 0.10 -2.77
C ILE A 467 -0.63 1.53 -2.49
N GLY A 468 -0.56 1.92 -1.24
CA GLY A 468 -0.93 3.26 -0.79
C GLY A 468 -0.32 3.58 0.55
N TRP A 469 -0.60 4.78 1.05
CA TRP A 469 -0.19 5.22 2.38
C TRP A 469 -1.43 5.51 3.23
N GLY A 470 -1.36 5.15 4.50
CA GLY A 470 -2.44 5.42 5.45
C GLY A 470 -1.90 5.96 6.77
N LEU A 471 -2.56 6.99 7.29
CA LEU A 471 -2.36 7.47 8.66
C LEU A 471 -3.42 6.83 9.57
N PHE A 472 -2.98 5.94 10.45
CA PHE A 472 -3.85 5.21 11.37
C PHE A 472 -3.64 5.71 12.79
N ARG A 473 -4.70 5.77 13.59
CA ARG A 473 -4.62 6.35 14.93
C ARG A 473 -3.82 5.47 15.88
N LEU A 474 -4.11 4.17 15.92
CA LEU A 474 -3.39 3.20 16.75
C LEU A 474 -2.20 2.62 15.98
N GLY A 475 -2.38 2.29 14.69
CA GLY A 475 -1.32 1.75 13.83
C GLY A 475 -0.05 2.60 13.84
N SER A 476 -0.17 3.92 13.75
CA SER A 476 0.99 4.84 13.79
C SER A 476 1.58 5.06 15.20
N MET A 477 1.02 4.44 16.24
CA MET A 477 1.52 4.47 17.62
C MET A 477 2.18 3.15 18.05
N THR A 478 2.18 2.13 17.18
CA THR A 478 2.75 0.80 17.47
C THR A 478 4.25 0.82 17.20
N ASN A 479 5.07 0.57 18.22
CA ASN A 479 6.53 0.66 18.10
C ASN A 479 7.17 -0.54 17.40
N HIS A 480 8.41 -0.35 16.97
CA HIS A 480 9.22 -1.37 16.32
C HIS A 480 9.87 -2.38 17.29
N SER A 481 9.86 -3.66 16.90
CA SER A 481 10.79 -4.69 17.37
C SER A 481 11.24 -5.58 16.20
N CYS A 482 12.50 -6.02 16.18
CA CYS A 482 12.97 -7.07 15.24
C CYS A 482 12.60 -8.49 15.71
N TRP A 483 11.96 -8.58 16.87
CA TRP A 483 11.27 -9.76 17.41
C TRP A 483 9.91 -9.27 17.91
N PRO A 484 8.97 -8.99 16.99
CA PRO A 484 7.67 -8.43 17.30
C PRO A 484 6.77 -9.46 17.98
N ASN A 485 5.78 -8.97 18.71
CA ASN A 485 4.71 -9.80 19.27
C ASN A 485 3.38 -9.63 18.54
N ALA A 486 3.31 -8.72 17.55
CA ALA A 486 2.15 -8.54 16.69
C ALA A 486 2.56 -8.33 15.22
N GLU A 487 1.61 -8.59 14.33
CA GLU A 487 1.69 -8.26 12.91
C GLU A 487 0.51 -7.39 12.50
N ALA A 488 0.73 -6.54 11.50
CA ALA A 488 -0.25 -5.64 10.92
C ALA A 488 -0.54 -6.06 9.47
N ASP A 489 -1.81 -6.25 9.12
CA ASP A 489 -2.23 -6.64 7.77
C ASP A 489 -3.55 -5.97 7.35
N PHE A 490 -3.90 -6.10 6.07
CA PHE A 490 -5.09 -5.55 5.42
C PHE A 490 -5.97 -6.68 4.84
N PRO A 491 -6.51 -7.59 5.67
CA PRO A 491 -7.05 -8.86 5.24
C PRO A 491 -8.33 -8.75 4.39
N LEU A 492 -9.01 -7.60 4.43
CA LEU A 492 -10.29 -7.37 3.74
C LEU A 492 -10.14 -6.77 2.33
N HIS A 493 -8.95 -6.83 1.73
CA HIS A 493 -8.64 -6.15 0.46
C HIS A 493 -9.09 -4.68 0.47
N SER A 494 -8.82 -4.01 1.59
CA SER A 494 -9.26 -2.65 1.87
C SER A 494 -8.27 -1.96 2.79
N THR A 495 -8.47 -0.68 3.04
CA THR A 495 -7.64 0.11 3.96
C THR A 495 -7.90 -0.16 5.44
N ALA A 496 -8.79 -1.11 5.79
CA ALA A 496 -9.00 -1.53 7.17
C ALA A 496 -7.76 -2.27 7.70
N LEU A 497 -7.12 -1.70 8.70
CA LEU A 497 -5.94 -2.25 9.35
C LEU A 497 -6.36 -3.22 10.45
N GLU A 498 -5.85 -4.45 10.39
CA GLU A 498 -6.02 -5.44 11.45
C GLU A 498 -4.66 -5.77 12.06
N VAL A 499 -4.57 -5.74 13.40
CA VAL A 499 -3.36 -6.12 14.13
C VAL A 499 -3.62 -7.39 14.92
N ARG A 500 -2.81 -8.42 14.70
CA ARG A 500 -2.93 -9.75 15.33
C ARG A 500 -1.71 -10.10 16.16
N ALA A 501 -1.92 -10.81 17.25
CA ALA A 501 -0.83 -11.30 18.09
C ALA A 501 -0.10 -12.47 17.41
N LEU A 502 1.23 -12.42 17.38
CA LEU A 502 2.11 -13.51 16.89
C LEU A 502 2.46 -14.53 17.97
N ARG A 503 2.37 -14.10 19.24
CA ARG A 503 2.62 -14.88 20.44
C ARG A 503 1.72 -14.34 21.57
N PRO A 504 1.55 -15.05 22.70
CA PRO A 504 0.86 -14.50 23.84
C PRO A 504 1.48 -13.16 24.27
N ILE A 505 0.62 -12.20 24.61
CA ILE A 505 0.98 -10.86 25.07
C ILE A 505 0.36 -10.68 26.45
N ASP A 506 1.20 -10.40 27.44
CA ASP A 506 0.73 -10.18 28.81
C ASP A 506 0.05 -8.80 28.93
N MET A 507 -0.83 -8.67 29.93
CA MET A 507 -1.37 -7.35 30.30
C MET A 507 -0.22 -6.37 30.59
N GLU A 508 -0.34 -5.14 30.10
CA GLU A 508 0.69 -4.09 30.16
C GLU A 508 1.96 -4.34 29.32
N GLU A 509 2.08 -5.47 28.62
CA GLU A 509 3.17 -5.67 27.66
C GLU A 509 2.99 -4.73 26.44
N GLU A 510 4.11 -4.16 25.97
CA GLU A 510 4.13 -3.32 24.77
C GLU A 510 3.81 -4.16 23.52
N VAL A 511 2.82 -3.72 22.75
CA VAL A 511 2.53 -4.29 21.43
C VAL A 511 3.51 -3.70 20.42
N THR A 512 4.26 -4.56 19.75
CA THR A 512 5.29 -4.19 18.78
C THR A 512 5.13 -4.94 17.48
N VAL A 513 5.37 -4.22 16.38
CA VAL A 513 5.39 -4.75 15.00
C VAL A 513 6.79 -4.61 14.40
N SER A 514 7.09 -5.30 13.31
CA SER A 514 8.30 -5.00 12.55
C SER A 514 8.03 -3.88 11.54
N TYR A 515 8.99 -2.95 11.40
CA TYR A 515 8.95 -1.86 10.41
C TYR A 515 9.77 -2.20 9.16
N ILE A 516 10.48 -3.32 9.22
CA ILE A 516 11.52 -3.70 8.28
C ILE A 516 11.50 -5.22 8.09
N ASP A 517 12.22 -5.68 7.08
CA ASP A 517 12.51 -7.09 6.91
C ASP A 517 13.32 -7.63 8.12
N GLU A 518 12.73 -8.61 8.79
CA GLU A 518 13.28 -9.26 9.97
C GLU A 518 14.37 -10.28 9.61
N ALA A 519 14.38 -10.82 8.40
CA ALA A 519 15.39 -11.76 7.91
C ALA A 519 16.74 -11.07 7.65
N LEU A 520 16.77 -9.74 7.52
CA LEU A 520 18.00 -9.00 7.33
C LEU A 520 18.97 -9.17 8.53
N PRO A 521 20.30 -9.17 8.28
CA PRO A 521 21.30 -9.16 9.34
C PRO A 521 21.21 -7.93 10.24
N LEU A 522 21.65 -8.07 11.50
CA LEU A 522 21.62 -7.02 12.53
C LEU A 522 22.09 -5.63 12.06
N HIS A 523 23.23 -5.59 11.36
CA HIS A 523 23.82 -4.33 10.91
C HIS A 523 22.94 -3.61 9.89
N GLN A 524 22.34 -4.35 8.94
CA GLN A 524 21.42 -3.80 7.94
C GLN A 524 20.13 -3.34 8.61
N ARG A 525 19.57 -4.12 9.53
CA ARG A 525 18.37 -3.73 10.30
C ARG A 525 18.60 -2.40 11.03
N ARG A 526 19.71 -2.26 11.76
CA ARG A 526 20.04 -1.01 12.46
C ARG A 526 20.31 0.16 11.50
N GLN A 527 20.96 -0.08 10.36
CA GLN A 527 21.22 0.95 9.37
C GLN A 527 19.93 1.48 8.75
N ILE A 528 19.01 0.59 8.36
CA ILE A 528 17.70 0.96 7.80
C ILE A 528 16.90 1.74 8.84
N LEU A 529 16.81 1.27 10.08
CA LEU A 529 16.07 1.96 11.14
C LEU A 529 16.66 3.33 11.47
N GLN A 530 17.99 3.46 11.48
CA GLN A 530 18.65 4.74 11.71
C GLN A 530 18.42 5.71 10.55
N LYS A 531 18.51 5.22 9.31
CA LYS A 531 18.35 6.03 8.08
C LYS A 531 16.91 6.50 7.87
N HIS A 532 15.93 5.62 8.07
CA HIS A 532 14.52 5.87 7.73
C HIS A 532 13.67 6.33 8.90
N TYR A 533 13.99 5.88 10.12
CA TYR A 533 13.19 6.14 11.32
C TYR A 533 13.96 6.91 12.39
N GLY A 534 15.25 7.20 12.17
CA GLY A 534 16.07 8.04 13.05
C GLY A 534 16.49 7.40 14.37
N PHE A 535 16.36 6.08 14.53
CA PHE A 535 16.73 5.41 15.79
C PHE A 535 17.55 4.13 15.60
N THR A 536 18.37 3.81 16.60
CA THR A 536 19.08 2.54 16.71
C THR A 536 18.27 1.56 17.53
N CYS A 537 17.91 0.41 16.95
CA CYS A 537 17.10 -0.59 17.62
C CYS A 537 17.85 -1.33 18.74
N THR A 538 17.22 -1.38 19.91
CA THR A 538 17.68 -2.06 21.13
C THR A 538 16.66 -3.11 21.61
N CYS A 539 15.82 -3.65 20.71
CA CYS A 539 14.92 -4.74 21.06
C CYS A 539 15.69 -5.99 21.53
N PRO A 540 15.04 -6.94 22.23
CA PRO A 540 15.70 -8.15 22.75
C PRO A 540 16.56 -8.87 21.71
N ARG A 541 16.06 -9.02 20.47
CA ARG A 541 16.83 -9.62 19.37
C ARG A 541 18.09 -8.87 19.00
N CYS A 542 18.00 -7.55 18.83
CA CYS A 542 19.17 -6.74 18.48
C CYS A 542 20.23 -6.72 19.59
N VAL A 543 19.81 -6.84 20.85
CA VAL A 543 20.72 -6.90 22.00
C VAL A 543 21.39 -8.27 22.10
N VAL A 544 20.62 -9.36 21.94
CA VAL A 544 21.14 -10.74 21.89
C VAL A 544 22.14 -10.93 20.75
N GLU A 545 21.78 -10.57 19.52
CA GLU A 545 22.65 -10.74 18.35
C GLU A 545 23.93 -9.88 18.46
N ALA A 546 23.85 -8.68 19.06
CA ALA A 546 25.03 -7.87 19.31
C ALA A 546 25.96 -8.50 20.36
N ALA A 547 25.41 -9.07 21.44
CA ALA A 547 26.18 -9.75 22.46
C ALA A 547 26.86 -11.01 21.92
N GLU A 548 26.17 -11.80 21.09
CA GLU A 548 26.76 -12.96 20.41
C GLU A 548 27.90 -12.54 19.47
N ALA A 549 27.70 -11.50 18.65
CA ALA A 549 28.75 -11.00 17.75
C ALA A 549 30.01 -10.58 18.52
N LEU A 550 29.87 -9.91 19.67
CA LEU A 550 30.99 -9.55 20.54
C LEU A 550 31.71 -10.78 21.10
N LEU A 551 30.97 -11.81 21.53
CA LEU A 551 31.56 -13.06 22.05
C LEU A 551 32.38 -13.80 20.99
N VAL A 552 31.91 -13.81 19.73
CA VAL A 552 32.65 -14.37 18.59
C VAL A 552 33.94 -13.60 18.35
N VAL A 553 33.90 -12.27 18.33
CA VAL A 553 35.09 -11.42 18.17
C VAL A 553 36.10 -11.64 19.30
N MET A 554 35.61 -11.82 20.54
CA MET A 554 36.43 -12.11 21.71
C MET A 554 36.95 -13.56 21.78
N ARG A 555 36.58 -14.43 20.82
CA ARG A 555 36.93 -15.86 20.80
C ARG A 555 36.57 -16.59 22.10
N ALA A 556 35.41 -16.28 22.66
CA ALA A 556 34.93 -16.91 23.89
C ALA A 556 34.76 -18.44 23.68
N PRO A 557 35.32 -19.30 24.56
CA PRO A 557 35.26 -20.77 24.41
C PRO A 557 33.83 -21.33 24.45
N GLU A 558 32.92 -20.63 25.11
CA GLU A 558 31.50 -20.98 25.26
C GLU A 558 30.73 -20.89 23.93
N CYS A 559 31.27 -20.25 22.89
CA CYS A 559 30.67 -20.19 21.56
C CYS A 559 30.49 -21.57 20.88
N SER A 560 31.20 -22.60 21.37
CA SER A 560 31.10 -23.98 20.89
C SER A 560 29.94 -24.78 21.48
N ASP A 561 29.33 -24.29 22.57
CA ASP A 561 28.27 -24.95 23.32
C ASP A 561 27.03 -24.06 23.36
N GLY A 562 25.98 -24.46 22.64
CA GLY A 562 24.79 -23.64 22.44
C GLY A 562 24.06 -23.23 23.72
N ALA A 563 24.08 -24.08 24.76
CA ALA A 563 23.41 -23.82 26.04
C ALA A 563 24.25 -22.86 26.92
N LYS A 564 25.57 -23.08 27.00
CA LYS A 564 26.48 -22.16 27.71
C LYS A 564 26.49 -20.78 27.09
N LEU A 565 26.37 -20.71 25.76
CA LEU A 565 26.25 -19.45 25.04
C LEU A 565 24.96 -18.70 25.44
N GLU A 566 23.81 -19.38 25.56
CA GLU A 566 22.55 -18.76 26.02
C GLU A 566 22.67 -18.19 27.42
N GLU A 567 23.23 -18.94 28.37
CA GLU A 567 23.45 -18.47 29.74
C GLU A 567 24.42 -17.29 29.80
N LEU A 568 25.46 -17.29 28.98
CA LEU A 568 26.43 -16.19 28.92
C LEU A 568 25.81 -14.92 28.31
N VAL A 569 25.02 -15.06 27.25
CA VAL A 569 24.29 -13.94 26.64
C VAL A 569 23.23 -13.39 27.59
N ALA A 570 22.46 -14.23 28.27
CA ALA A 570 21.49 -13.81 29.28
C ALA A 570 22.16 -12.99 30.39
N ARG A 571 23.29 -13.48 30.93
CA ARG A 571 24.08 -12.74 31.92
C ARG A 571 24.62 -11.39 31.42
N ARG A 572 25.12 -11.32 30.18
CA ARG A 572 25.66 -10.08 29.60
C ARG A 572 24.60 -9.05 29.25
N THR A 573 23.42 -9.50 28.83
CA THR A 573 22.34 -8.63 28.36
C THR A 573 21.35 -8.26 29.46
N GLY A 574 21.32 -9.02 30.57
CA GLY A 574 20.33 -8.89 31.62
C GLY A 574 18.95 -9.43 31.24
N LEU A 575 18.81 -10.06 30.07
CA LEU A 575 17.56 -10.67 29.62
C LEU A 575 17.32 -12.03 30.29
N PRO A 576 16.06 -12.40 30.58
CA PRO A 576 15.74 -13.74 31.04
C PRO A 576 16.24 -14.81 30.06
N LEU A 577 16.73 -15.94 30.58
CA LEU A 577 17.24 -17.04 29.75
C LEU A 577 16.20 -17.50 28.72
N ALA A 578 14.93 -17.62 29.13
CA ALA A 578 13.83 -17.99 28.24
C ALA A 578 13.69 -17.03 27.03
N VAL A 579 13.78 -15.72 27.27
CA VAL A 579 13.73 -14.70 26.21
C VAL A 579 14.91 -14.86 25.25
N VAL A 580 16.12 -15.10 25.77
CA VAL A 580 17.30 -15.34 24.93
C VAL A 580 17.09 -16.59 24.07
N THR A 581 16.65 -17.70 24.65
CA THR A 581 16.38 -18.95 23.94
C THR A 581 15.33 -18.74 22.83
N GLU A 582 14.21 -18.09 23.13
CA GLU A 582 13.13 -17.81 22.15
C GLU A 582 13.58 -16.90 21.01
N VAL A 583 14.30 -15.81 21.32
CA VAL A 583 14.86 -14.89 20.33
C VAL A 583 15.80 -15.64 19.39
N ARG A 584 16.68 -16.49 19.91
CA ARG A 584 17.59 -17.29 19.07
C ARG A 584 16.84 -18.28 18.19
N GLN A 585 15.81 -18.92 18.71
CA GLN A 585 14.94 -19.81 17.92
C GLN A 585 14.22 -19.03 16.82
N TYR A 586 13.73 -17.83 17.12
CA TYR A 586 13.12 -16.92 16.14
C TYR A 586 14.10 -16.54 15.04
N SER A 587 15.31 -16.06 15.37
CA SER A 587 16.34 -15.75 14.38
C SER A 587 16.68 -16.95 13.50
N ARG A 588 16.76 -18.17 14.06
CA ARG A 588 17.00 -19.40 13.28
C ARG A 588 15.85 -19.73 12.33
N ARG A 589 14.59 -19.48 12.72
CA ARG A 589 13.43 -19.72 11.86
C ARG A 589 13.45 -18.83 10.61
N LEU A 590 13.86 -17.58 10.75
CA LEU A 590 13.98 -16.64 9.62
C LEU A 590 15.06 -17.02 8.60
N HIS A 591 16.08 -17.77 9.03
CA HIS A 591 17.19 -18.21 8.16
C HIS A 591 17.00 -19.63 7.61
N LYS A 592 15.91 -20.32 7.96
CA LYS A 592 15.58 -21.62 7.37
C LYS A 592 14.93 -21.36 5.99
N PRO A 593 15.45 -21.97 4.91
CA PRO A 593 14.94 -21.77 3.55
C PRO A 593 13.51 -22.28 3.36
#